data_AF-A0A1E1MHU9-F1
#
_entry.id   AF-A0A1E1MHU9-F1
#
_cell.length_a   1.000
_cell.length_b   1.000
_cell.length_c   1.000
_cell.angle_alpha   90.00
_cell.angle_beta   90.00
_cell.angle_gamma   90.00
#
_symmetry.space_group_name_H-M   'P 1'
#
loop_
_entity.id
_entity.type
_entity.pdbx_description
1 polymer ?
#
loop_
_entity_poly.entity_id
_entity_poly.type
_entity_poly.pdbx_seq_one_letter_code
_entity_poly.pdbx_strand_id
1 'polypeptide(L)'
;MPREVEPSLNERQFFAKALQENIRLDGRTFDQYRAFELDFGDELGVVDVRLGKTRIHTHISAQVVTPFPDRPIDGLFTITTELSPMLSPSIESSSRPTETETLLSRLLEKTIRRSGALDTESLCLIASSKVWSIRADVHVISHDGNLVDAACIGVIAALQHFRKPDTETRGEEVVVYSMAEREPVKLSLLHFPLCVTFSFYGEGLLGKDGEGEKEKVLLDAGLLEEQLREGSVTIGMNRHGEVCQIAKLGGVPVHALTVLNCVEVAAVKVKEISKFIARRLEEDAKKRDKGGMMAELSAENDRVS
;
A
#
# COMPACT_ATOMS: atom_id res chain seq x y z
N MET A 1 10.55 10.51 27.62
CA MET A 1 10.05 9.92 26.38
C MET A 1 11.27 9.49 25.57
N PRO A 2 11.36 8.20 25.20
CA PRO A 2 12.39 7.74 24.28
C PRO A 2 12.29 8.53 22.97
N ARG A 3 13.37 9.20 22.59
CA ARG A 3 13.44 9.98 21.33
C ARG A 3 13.87 9.04 20.22
N GLU A 4 13.39 9.31 19.00
CA GLU A 4 13.97 8.68 17.82
C GLU A 4 15.46 8.98 17.74
N VAL A 5 16.23 8.04 17.17
CA VAL A 5 17.67 8.20 17.00
C VAL A 5 17.88 9.27 15.94
N GLU A 6 18.29 10.45 16.36
CA GLU A 6 18.68 11.52 15.44
C GLU A 6 20.04 11.19 14.81
N PRO A 7 20.20 11.42 13.49
CA PRO A 7 21.46 11.16 12.83
C PRO A 7 22.55 12.12 13.32
N SER A 8 23.78 11.62 13.38
CA SER A 8 24.92 12.43 13.79
C SER A 8 25.22 13.54 12.78
N LEU A 9 25.88 14.62 13.24
CA LEU A 9 26.29 15.71 12.34
C LEU A 9 27.21 15.22 11.22
N ASN A 10 28.06 14.22 11.50
CA ASN A 10 28.96 13.63 10.50
C ASN A 10 28.18 12.87 9.44
N GLU A 11 27.18 12.07 9.82
CA GLU A 11 26.31 11.36 8.88
C GLU A 11 25.53 12.33 8.00
N ARG A 12 24.98 13.40 8.60
CA ARG A 12 24.28 14.44 7.86
C ARG A 12 25.18 15.12 6.83
N GLN A 13 26.39 15.50 7.21
CA GLN A 13 27.36 16.12 6.29
C GLN A 13 27.83 15.16 5.20
N PHE A 14 28.04 13.88 5.55
CA PHE A 14 28.42 12.85 4.60
C PHE A 14 27.31 12.62 3.58
N PHE A 15 26.06 12.49 4.03
CA PHE A 15 24.90 12.32 3.16
C PHE A 15 24.72 13.52 2.22
N ALA A 16 24.87 14.76 2.73
CA ALA A 16 24.78 15.96 1.90
C ALA A 16 25.84 15.97 0.78
N LYS A 17 27.09 15.59 1.08
CA LYS A 17 28.17 15.48 0.08
C LYS A 17 27.90 14.37 -0.94
N ALA A 18 27.47 13.20 -0.47
CA ALA A 18 27.13 12.08 -1.36
C ALA A 18 26.00 12.45 -2.34
N LEU A 19 25.00 13.20 -1.86
CA LEU A 19 23.90 13.66 -2.70
C LEU A 19 24.33 14.69 -3.75
N GLN A 20 25.30 15.56 -3.43
CA GLN A 20 25.93 16.47 -4.41
C GLN A 20 26.68 15.71 -5.51
N GLU A 21 27.33 14.60 -5.16
CA GLU A 21 28.03 13.71 -6.12
C GLU A 21 27.08 12.76 -6.88
N ASN A 22 25.77 12.84 -6.63
CA ASN A 22 24.74 11.94 -7.16
C ASN A 22 24.90 10.47 -6.77
N ILE A 23 25.41 10.21 -5.56
CA ILE A 23 25.64 8.87 -5.02
C ILE A 23 24.69 8.64 -3.84
N ARG A 24 23.92 7.54 -3.89
CA ARG A 24 23.17 7.05 -2.73
C ARG A 24 24.03 6.13 -1.88
N LEU A 25 23.71 6.07 -0.58
CA LEU A 25 24.39 5.20 0.39
C LEU A 25 24.32 3.72 0.02
N ASP A 26 23.20 3.29 -0.59
CA ASP A 26 22.98 1.91 -1.03
C ASP A 26 23.54 1.64 -2.45
N GLY A 27 24.10 2.65 -3.13
CA GLY A 27 24.56 2.54 -4.52
C GLY A 27 23.45 2.50 -5.59
N ARG A 28 22.19 2.70 -5.20
CA ARG A 28 21.04 2.77 -6.12
C ARG A 28 21.00 4.09 -6.88
N THR A 29 20.33 4.10 -8.03
CA THR A 29 19.99 5.34 -8.72
C THR A 29 18.86 6.09 -8.00
N PHE A 30 18.66 7.37 -8.34
CA PHE A 30 17.66 8.22 -7.68
C PHE A 30 16.22 7.78 -7.93
N ASP A 31 15.93 7.22 -9.11
CA ASP A 31 14.59 6.77 -9.51
C ASP A 31 14.37 5.26 -9.31
N GLN A 32 15.16 4.62 -8.45
CA GLN A 32 15.15 3.17 -8.27
C GLN A 32 14.63 2.75 -6.89
N TYR A 33 13.57 1.93 -6.93
CA TYR A 33 13.03 1.22 -5.77
C TYR A 33 13.99 0.13 -5.24
N ARG A 34 13.86 -0.16 -3.94
CA ARG A 34 14.40 -1.40 -3.35
C ARG A 34 13.75 -2.64 -3.98
N ALA A 35 14.41 -3.78 -3.81
CA ALA A 35 13.84 -5.05 -4.24
C ALA A 35 12.53 -5.33 -3.49
N PHE A 36 11.49 -5.68 -4.24
CA PHE A 36 10.21 -6.10 -3.72
C PHE A 36 10.17 -7.61 -3.57
N GLU A 37 9.77 -8.09 -2.39
CA GLU A 37 9.37 -9.47 -2.19
C GLU A 37 7.96 -9.46 -1.62
N LEU A 38 7.12 -10.32 -2.20
CA LEU A 38 5.74 -10.46 -1.82
C LEU A 38 5.46 -11.94 -1.64
N ASP A 39 5.11 -12.29 -0.40
CA ASP A 39 4.79 -13.63 0.04
C ASP A 39 3.34 -13.67 0.51
N PHE A 40 2.65 -14.75 0.17
CA PHE A 40 1.26 -14.98 0.58
C PHE A 40 1.26 -15.97 1.73
N GLY A 41 0.41 -15.72 2.74
CA GLY A 41 0.19 -16.67 3.82
C GLY A 41 -0.66 -17.86 3.37
N ASP A 42 -0.78 -18.86 4.25
CA ASP A 42 -1.63 -20.03 4.00
C ASP A 42 -3.10 -19.62 3.85
N GLU A 43 -3.57 -18.68 4.69
CA GLU A 43 -4.92 -18.12 4.64
C GLU A 43 -5.08 -17.06 3.54
N LEU A 44 -6.26 -17.05 2.91
CA LEU A 44 -6.62 -16.10 1.86
C LEU A 44 -6.79 -14.69 2.45
N GLY A 45 -6.10 -13.71 1.87
CA GLY A 45 -6.05 -12.33 2.35
C GLY A 45 -4.90 -11.99 3.29
N VAL A 46 -3.99 -12.94 3.56
CA VAL A 46 -2.75 -12.69 4.30
C VAL A 46 -1.59 -12.46 3.35
N VAL A 47 -0.90 -11.33 3.50
CA VAL A 47 0.23 -10.95 2.64
C VAL A 47 1.36 -10.36 3.47
N ASP A 48 2.57 -10.86 3.24
CA ASP A 48 3.82 -10.30 3.73
C ASP A 48 4.52 -9.56 2.58
N VAL A 49 4.71 -8.26 2.75
CA VAL A 49 5.47 -7.41 1.84
C VAL A 49 6.80 -7.05 2.46
N ARG A 50 7.88 -7.28 1.71
CA ARG A 50 9.23 -6.81 2.04
C ARG A 50 9.71 -5.83 0.98
N LEU A 51 10.04 -4.62 1.41
CA LEU A 51 10.67 -3.58 0.61
C LEU A 51 12.07 -3.33 1.18
N GLY A 52 13.05 -4.06 0.66
CA GLY A 52 14.37 -4.15 1.29
C GLY A 52 14.27 -4.64 2.74
N LYS A 53 14.57 -3.78 3.72
CA LYS A 53 14.46 -4.10 5.14
C LYS A 53 13.10 -3.75 5.75
N THR A 54 12.30 -2.90 5.10
CA THR A 54 10.94 -2.58 5.56
C THR A 54 10.04 -3.79 5.32
N ARG A 55 9.39 -4.29 6.37
CA ARG A 55 8.49 -5.44 6.31
C ARG A 55 7.13 -5.07 6.88
N ILE A 56 6.08 -5.36 6.12
CA ILE A 56 4.68 -5.10 6.47
C ILE A 56 3.89 -6.39 6.28
N HIS A 57 3.09 -6.72 7.28
CA HIS A 57 2.14 -7.82 7.25
C HIS A 57 0.73 -7.25 7.14
N THR A 58 -0.01 -7.68 6.13
CA THR A 58 -1.39 -7.25 5.91
C THR A 58 -2.33 -8.43 6.01
N HIS A 59 -3.40 -8.25 6.78
CA HIS A 59 -4.46 -9.23 6.97
C HIS A 59 -5.80 -8.60 6.61
N ILE A 60 -6.63 -9.32 5.86
CA ILE A 60 -7.98 -8.87 5.51
C ILE A 60 -9.01 -9.79 6.14
N SER A 61 -9.98 -9.18 6.81
CA SER A 61 -11.14 -9.87 7.37
C SER A 61 -12.44 -9.32 6.78
N ALA A 62 -13.48 -10.17 6.75
CA ALA A 62 -14.82 -9.78 6.33
C ALA A 62 -15.84 -10.21 7.38
N GLN A 63 -16.78 -9.32 7.69
CA GLN A 63 -17.87 -9.55 8.64
C GLN A 63 -19.17 -8.96 8.10
N VAL A 64 -20.32 -9.53 8.46
CA VAL A 64 -21.63 -8.98 8.07
C VAL A 64 -22.08 -7.99 9.14
N VAL A 65 -22.30 -6.73 8.75
CA VAL A 65 -22.66 -5.62 9.63
C VAL A 65 -23.83 -4.85 9.03
N THR A 66 -24.52 -4.06 9.85
CA THR A 66 -25.52 -3.09 9.40
C THR A 66 -24.83 -1.89 8.74
N PRO A 67 -25.27 -1.44 7.54
CA PRO A 67 -24.68 -0.27 6.87
C PRO A 67 -24.96 1.02 7.64
N PHE A 68 -24.27 2.10 7.25
CA PHE A 68 -24.58 3.43 7.74
C PHE A 68 -25.96 3.91 7.23
N PRO A 69 -26.72 4.67 8.04
CA PRO A 69 -28.04 5.16 7.63
C PRO A 69 -27.97 6.10 6.43
N ASP A 70 -26.87 6.83 6.25
CA ASP A 70 -26.66 7.75 5.12
C ASP A 70 -26.45 7.01 3.79
N ARG A 71 -25.96 5.77 3.84
CA ARG A 71 -25.60 4.96 2.67
C ARG A 71 -26.01 3.49 2.87
N PRO A 72 -27.30 3.17 2.68
CA PRO A 72 -27.84 1.85 2.98
C PRO A 72 -27.43 0.75 1.98
N ILE A 73 -26.91 1.13 0.81
CA ILE A 73 -26.55 0.22 -0.29
C ILE A 73 -25.02 -0.01 -0.32
N ASP A 74 -24.24 0.78 0.40
CA ASP A 74 -22.77 0.66 0.38
C ASP A 74 -22.29 -0.31 1.47
N GLY A 75 -21.41 -1.22 1.09
CA GLY A 75 -20.58 -1.98 2.01
C GLY A 75 -19.58 -1.09 2.75
N LEU A 76 -19.08 -1.61 3.87
CA LEU A 76 -18.15 -0.91 4.75
C LEU A 76 -16.72 -1.35 4.42
N PHE A 77 -15.80 -0.38 4.29
CA PHE A 77 -14.38 -0.67 4.14
C PHE A 77 -13.57 0.16 5.13
N THR A 78 -12.86 -0.52 6.03
CA THR A 78 -12.02 0.09 7.05
C THR A 78 -10.57 -0.35 6.88
N ILE A 79 -9.65 0.60 6.99
CA ILE A 79 -8.21 0.33 7.01
C ILE A 79 -7.71 0.73 8.39
N THR A 80 -7.05 -0.18 9.08
CA THR A 80 -6.41 0.06 10.35
C THR A 80 -4.93 -0.24 10.21
N THR A 81 -4.10 0.76 10.47
CA THR A 81 -2.65 0.58 10.51
C THR A 81 -2.23 0.55 11.96
N GLU A 82 -1.44 -0.45 12.34
CA GLU A 82 -0.90 -0.57 13.69
C GLU A 82 0.64 -0.55 13.63
N LEU A 83 1.25 0.40 14.35
CA LEU A 83 2.70 0.41 14.55
C LEU A 83 3.04 -0.28 15.87
N SER A 84 3.78 -1.38 15.77
CA SER A 84 4.26 -2.11 16.95
C SER A 84 5.48 -1.41 17.57
N PRO A 85 5.63 -1.42 18.91
CA PRO A 85 6.86 -0.98 19.59
C PRO A 85 8.13 -1.74 19.16
N MET A 86 7.98 -2.88 18.46
CA MET A 86 9.11 -3.60 17.86
C MET A 86 9.89 -2.77 16.83
N LEU A 87 9.26 -1.74 16.27
CA LEU A 87 9.84 -0.92 15.21
C LEU A 87 10.87 0.07 15.74
N SER A 88 10.54 0.75 16.83
CA SER A 88 11.38 1.78 17.44
C SER A 88 10.97 1.95 18.90
N PRO A 89 11.92 2.11 19.83
CA PRO A 89 11.62 2.42 21.23
C PRO A 89 10.80 3.70 21.42
N SER A 90 10.81 4.59 20.43
CA SER A 90 10.02 5.83 20.42
C SER A 90 8.52 5.60 20.22
N ILE A 91 8.15 4.45 19.64
CA ILE A 91 6.75 4.06 19.44
C ILE A 91 6.28 3.39 20.73
N GLU A 92 5.54 4.14 21.53
CA GLU A 92 4.91 3.61 22.72
C GLU A 92 3.67 2.78 22.32
N SER A 93 3.46 1.62 22.96
CA SER A 93 2.26 0.79 22.83
C SER A 93 1.01 1.44 23.45
N SER A 94 0.96 2.77 23.51
CA SER A 94 -0.16 3.50 24.06
C SER A 94 -1.36 3.35 23.11
N SER A 95 -2.58 3.34 23.66
CA SER A 95 -3.82 3.31 22.87
C SER A 95 -4.00 4.53 21.95
N ARG A 96 -3.10 5.53 22.01
CA ARG A 96 -3.18 6.73 21.18
C ARG A 96 -2.39 6.50 19.89
N PRO A 97 -3.02 6.65 18.72
CA PRO A 97 -2.31 6.52 17.47
C PRO A 97 -1.23 7.59 17.35
N THR A 98 -0.07 7.20 16.86
CA THR A 98 1.02 8.15 16.58
C THR A 98 0.65 9.04 15.38
N GLU A 99 1.35 10.17 15.23
CA GLU A 99 1.13 11.06 14.08
C GLU A 99 1.42 10.33 12.76
N THR A 100 2.50 9.55 12.72
CA THR A 100 2.90 8.72 11.57
C THR A 100 1.82 7.68 11.21
N GLU A 101 1.26 7.01 12.21
CA GLU A 101 0.15 6.05 12.06
C GLU A 101 -1.10 6.71 11.50
N THR A 102 -1.49 7.86 12.07
CA THR A 102 -2.66 8.62 11.63
C THR A 102 -2.50 9.13 10.20
N LEU A 103 -1.30 9.60 9.84
CA LEU A 103 -0.96 10.01 8.49
C LEU A 103 -1.02 8.83 7.52
N LEU A 104 -0.42 7.70 7.87
CA LEU A 104 -0.42 6.48 7.06
C LEU A 104 -1.85 5.99 6.80
N SER A 105 -2.65 5.81 7.86
CA SER A 105 -4.06 5.41 7.77
C SER A 105 -4.84 6.35 6.85
N ARG A 106 -4.72 7.67 7.01
CA ARG A 106 -5.44 8.65 6.18
C ARG A 106 -4.98 8.64 4.73
N LEU A 107 -3.69 8.43 4.45
CA LEU A 107 -3.16 8.34 3.10
C LEU A 107 -3.68 7.09 2.39
N LEU A 108 -3.70 5.95 3.07
CA LEU A 108 -4.24 4.70 2.53
C LEU A 108 -5.76 4.80 2.30
N GLU A 109 -6.49 5.36 3.26
CA GLU A 109 -7.93 5.59 3.17
C GLU A 109 -8.29 6.48 1.97
N LYS A 110 -7.56 7.57 1.74
CA LYS A 110 -7.75 8.41 0.55
C LYS A 110 -7.35 7.71 -0.74
N THR A 111 -6.26 6.95 -0.74
CA THR A 111 -5.77 6.27 -1.95
C THR A 111 -6.68 5.13 -2.38
N ILE A 112 -7.26 4.38 -1.45
CA ILE A 112 -7.98 3.13 -1.74
C ILE A 112 -9.49 3.31 -1.60
N ARG A 113 -9.96 3.90 -0.49
CA ARG A 113 -11.41 4.07 -0.26
C ARG A 113 -11.97 5.21 -1.09
N ARG A 114 -11.33 6.39 -1.08
CA ARG A 114 -11.86 7.58 -1.78
C ARG A 114 -11.69 7.49 -3.30
N SER A 115 -10.70 6.76 -3.79
CA SER A 115 -10.54 6.47 -5.21
C SER A 115 -11.62 5.53 -5.75
N GLY A 116 -12.28 4.74 -4.88
CA GLY A 116 -13.25 3.73 -5.29
C GLY A 116 -12.58 2.48 -5.84
N ALA A 117 -11.44 2.06 -5.28
CA ALA A 117 -10.74 0.86 -5.74
C ALA A 117 -11.56 -0.42 -5.51
N LEU A 118 -12.27 -0.49 -4.40
CA LEU A 118 -13.18 -1.57 -4.03
C LEU A 118 -14.61 -1.20 -4.36
N ASP A 119 -15.32 -2.09 -5.05
CA ASP A 119 -16.74 -1.92 -5.35
C ASP A 119 -17.58 -2.18 -4.09
N THR A 120 -17.96 -1.10 -3.41
CA THR A 120 -18.76 -1.15 -2.18
C THR A 120 -20.22 -1.54 -2.45
N GLU A 121 -20.74 -1.36 -3.66
CA GLU A 121 -22.12 -1.72 -3.99
C GLU A 121 -22.26 -3.24 -4.10
N SER A 122 -21.24 -3.92 -4.66
CA SER A 122 -21.18 -5.39 -4.73
C SER A 122 -21.15 -6.10 -3.37
N LEU A 123 -20.91 -5.35 -2.29
CA LEU A 123 -20.83 -5.84 -0.92
C LEU A 123 -22.18 -5.81 -0.20
N CYS A 124 -23.22 -5.21 -0.80
CA CYS A 124 -24.55 -5.18 -0.23
C CYS A 124 -25.27 -6.53 -0.40
N LEU A 125 -25.84 -7.05 0.68
CA LEU A 125 -26.66 -8.27 0.64
C LEU A 125 -28.14 -7.91 0.70
N ILE A 126 -28.53 -7.15 1.73
CA ILE A 126 -29.88 -6.64 1.93
C ILE A 126 -29.75 -5.15 2.26
N ALA A 127 -30.32 -4.30 1.40
CA ALA A 127 -30.29 -2.86 1.57
C ALA A 127 -30.80 -2.44 2.95
N SER A 128 -30.07 -1.51 3.59
CA SER A 128 -30.37 -0.98 4.93
C SER A 128 -30.28 -1.98 6.10
N SER A 129 -29.95 -3.26 5.87
CA SER A 129 -29.96 -4.29 6.92
C SER A 129 -28.63 -5.04 7.03
N LYS A 130 -28.16 -5.64 5.93
CA LYS A 130 -26.98 -6.52 5.95
C LYS A 130 -26.05 -6.17 4.79
N VAL A 131 -24.83 -5.73 5.12
CA VAL A 131 -23.76 -5.49 4.17
C VAL A 131 -22.47 -6.14 4.65
N TRP A 132 -21.57 -6.44 3.73
CA TRP A 132 -20.22 -6.84 4.08
C TRP A 132 -19.41 -5.64 4.57
N SER A 133 -18.73 -5.84 5.70
CA SER A 133 -17.72 -4.98 6.26
C SER A 133 -16.37 -5.65 6.09
N ILE A 134 -15.55 -5.07 5.21
CA ILE A 134 -14.19 -5.54 4.94
C ILE A 134 -13.23 -4.66 5.72
N ARG A 135 -12.36 -5.30 6.51
CA ARG A 135 -11.35 -4.64 7.32
C ARG A 135 -9.97 -5.09 6.84
N ALA A 136 -9.12 -4.12 6.51
CA ALA A 136 -7.72 -4.34 6.19
C ALA A 136 -6.85 -3.88 7.37
N ASP A 137 -6.22 -4.85 8.04
CA ASP A 137 -5.30 -4.61 9.13
C ASP A 137 -3.86 -4.65 8.60
N VAL A 138 -3.14 -3.55 8.79
CA VAL A 138 -1.77 -3.36 8.31
C VAL A 138 -0.86 -3.29 9.52
N HIS A 139 -0.10 -4.35 9.77
CA HIS A 139 0.87 -4.44 10.85
C HIS A 139 2.27 -4.18 10.30
N VAL A 140 2.92 -3.13 10.79
CA VAL A 140 4.29 -2.82 10.42
C VAL A 140 5.25 -3.63 11.32
N ILE A 141 6.04 -4.53 10.74
CA ILE A 141 6.97 -5.41 11.46
C ILE A 141 8.36 -4.78 11.56
N SER A 142 8.84 -4.19 10.46
CA SER A 142 10.13 -3.50 10.41
C SER A 142 10.03 -2.21 9.61
N HIS A 143 10.66 -1.14 10.12
CA HIS A 143 10.65 0.18 9.52
C HIS A 143 12.08 0.59 9.12
N ASP A 144 12.35 0.62 7.81
CA ASP A 144 13.58 1.14 7.22
C ASP A 144 13.26 2.22 6.16
N GLY A 145 12.25 3.05 6.43
CA GLY A 145 11.77 4.08 5.51
C GLY A 145 10.73 3.60 4.48
N ASN A 146 10.00 4.57 3.91
CA ASN A 146 8.94 4.40 2.90
C ASN A 146 7.82 3.41 3.29
N LEU A 147 7.16 3.67 4.42
CA LEU A 147 6.03 2.85 4.89
C LEU A 147 4.79 2.94 3.99
N VAL A 148 4.56 4.10 3.39
CA VAL A 148 3.32 4.38 2.64
C VAL A 148 3.21 3.50 1.40
N ASP A 149 4.29 3.42 0.62
CA ASP A 149 4.32 2.62 -0.61
C ASP A 149 4.20 1.12 -0.28
N ALA A 150 4.98 0.64 0.69
CA ALA A 150 4.94 -0.75 1.12
C ALA A 150 3.55 -1.16 1.67
N ALA A 151 2.92 -0.28 2.46
CA ALA A 151 1.58 -0.54 3.00
C ALA A 151 0.52 -0.56 1.90
N CYS A 152 0.60 0.37 0.94
CA CYS A 152 -0.32 0.42 -0.19
C CYS A 152 -0.22 -0.83 -1.06
N ILE A 153 1.00 -1.29 -1.36
CA ILE A 153 1.24 -2.55 -2.07
C ILE A 153 0.65 -3.73 -1.28
N GLY A 154 0.88 -3.79 0.03
CA GLY A 154 0.35 -4.83 0.90
C GLY A 154 -1.17 -4.91 0.90
N VAL A 155 -1.86 -3.78 1.08
CA VAL A 155 -3.33 -3.73 1.07
C VAL A 155 -3.90 -4.13 -0.30
N ILE A 156 -3.34 -3.63 -1.39
CA ILE A 156 -3.84 -3.95 -2.74
C ILE A 156 -3.60 -5.42 -3.10
N ALA A 157 -2.42 -5.96 -2.76
CA ALA A 157 -2.14 -7.37 -2.97
C ALA A 157 -3.03 -8.26 -2.10
N ALA A 158 -3.24 -7.88 -0.83
CA ALA A 158 -4.13 -8.60 0.07
C ALA A 158 -5.58 -8.58 -0.43
N LEU A 159 -6.08 -7.43 -0.91
CA LEU A 159 -7.46 -7.30 -1.42
C LEU A 159 -7.68 -8.19 -2.66
N GLN A 160 -6.69 -8.28 -3.54
CA GLN A 160 -6.73 -9.17 -4.71
C GLN A 160 -6.63 -10.65 -4.34
N HIS A 161 -5.90 -10.95 -3.26
CA HIS A 161 -5.68 -12.30 -2.74
C HIS A 161 -6.90 -12.81 -1.94
N PHE A 162 -7.58 -11.93 -1.21
CA PHE A 162 -8.71 -12.26 -0.35
C PHE A 162 -9.91 -12.84 -1.13
N ARG A 163 -10.64 -13.73 -0.47
CA ARG A 163 -11.91 -14.29 -0.96
C ARG A 163 -12.92 -14.19 0.17
N LYS A 164 -14.07 -13.60 -0.10
CA LYS A 164 -15.18 -13.54 0.85
C LYS A 164 -15.95 -14.87 0.83
N PRO A 165 -16.49 -15.34 1.97
CA PRO A 165 -17.39 -16.49 1.99
C PRO A 165 -18.61 -16.27 1.08
N ASP A 166 -19.12 -17.34 0.46
CA ASP A 166 -20.32 -17.27 -0.36
C ASP A 166 -21.57 -17.08 0.53
N THR A 167 -22.55 -16.35 0.00
CA THR A 167 -23.78 -16.00 0.72
C THR A 167 -24.99 -16.20 -0.16
N GLU A 168 -26.04 -16.79 0.42
CA GLU A 168 -27.35 -16.91 -0.22
C GLU A 168 -28.38 -16.11 0.58
N THR A 169 -29.14 -15.28 -0.13
CA THR A 169 -30.24 -14.50 0.43
C THR A 169 -31.56 -15.22 0.21
N ARG A 170 -32.24 -15.58 1.30
CA ARG A 170 -33.59 -16.17 1.29
C ARG A 170 -34.59 -15.19 1.87
N GLY A 171 -35.07 -14.28 1.02
CA GLY A 171 -35.92 -13.18 1.47
C GLY A 171 -35.14 -12.24 2.39
N GLU A 172 -35.46 -12.27 3.69
CA GLU A 172 -34.83 -11.41 4.71
C GLU A 172 -33.68 -12.10 5.47
N GLU A 173 -33.50 -13.41 5.29
CA GLU A 173 -32.42 -14.17 5.94
C GLU A 173 -31.21 -14.31 5.02
N VAL A 174 -30.02 -14.10 5.60
CA VAL A 174 -28.73 -14.27 4.93
C VAL A 174 -28.04 -15.50 5.51
N VAL A 175 -27.80 -16.51 4.68
CA VAL A 175 -27.01 -17.68 5.05
C VAL A 175 -25.58 -17.49 4.54
N VAL A 176 -24.61 -17.50 5.46
CA VAL A 176 -23.18 -17.46 5.14
C VAL A 176 -22.66 -18.89 5.13
N TYR A 177 -22.15 -19.36 4.00
CA TYR A 177 -21.57 -20.70 3.89
C TYR A 177 -20.14 -20.72 4.40
N SER A 178 -19.73 -21.85 4.97
CA SER A 178 -18.33 -22.07 5.32
C SER A 178 -17.48 -22.36 4.09
N MET A 179 -16.16 -22.14 4.17
CA MET A 179 -15.22 -22.42 3.07
C MET A 179 -15.20 -23.90 2.64
N ALA A 180 -15.70 -24.81 3.48
CA ALA A 180 -15.79 -26.23 3.17
C ALA A 180 -17.08 -26.59 2.39
N GLU A 181 -18.14 -25.79 2.53
CA GLU A 181 -19.42 -26.02 1.86
C GLU A 181 -19.45 -25.43 0.46
N ARG A 182 -18.88 -24.23 0.29
CA ARG A 182 -18.80 -23.53 -0.99
C ARG A 182 -17.47 -22.82 -1.16
N GLU A 183 -17.03 -22.72 -2.42
CA GLU A 183 -15.81 -22.01 -2.76
C GLU A 183 -15.98 -20.50 -2.50
N PRO A 184 -15.04 -19.84 -1.80
CA PRO A 184 -15.15 -18.43 -1.48
C PRO A 184 -14.92 -17.55 -2.73
N VAL A 185 -15.68 -16.46 -2.80
CA VAL A 185 -15.77 -15.59 -3.99
C VAL A 185 -14.76 -14.45 -3.92
N LYS A 186 -14.18 -14.07 -5.07
CA LYS A 186 -13.30 -12.89 -5.18
C LYS A 186 -14.02 -11.60 -4.80
N LEU A 187 -13.25 -10.61 -4.36
CA LEU A 187 -13.74 -9.24 -4.26
C LEU A 187 -13.76 -8.58 -5.63
N SER A 188 -14.77 -7.76 -5.87
CA SER A 188 -14.86 -6.91 -7.06
C SER A 188 -14.01 -5.66 -6.85
N LEU A 189 -12.85 -5.62 -7.51
CA LEU A 189 -11.96 -4.47 -7.49
C LEU A 189 -12.05 -3.75 -8.85
N LEU A 190 -12.39 -2.47 -8.82
CA LEU A 190 -12.53 -1.63 -10.01
C LEU A 190 -11.15 -1.26 -10.57
N HIS A 191 -10.21 -0.94 -9.68
CA HIS A 191 -8.84 -0.58 -10.06
C HIS A 191 -7.83 -0.78 -8.92
N PHE A 192 -6.54 -0.62 -9.23
CA PHE A 192 -5.43 -0.90 -8.32
C PHE A 192 -4.56 0.34 -8.12
N PRO A 193 -4.95 1.25 -7.21
CA PRO A 193 -4.16 2.44 -6.93
C PRO A 193 -2.92 2.06 -6.12
N LEU A 194 -1.76 2.55 -6.54
CA LEU A 194 -0.48 2.36 -5.85
C LEU A 194 0.10 3.71 -5.46
N CYS A 195 0.71 3.77 -4.28
CA CYS A 195 1.46 4.94 -3.81
C CYS A 195 2.91 4.89 -4.27
N VAL A 196 3.42 6.05 -4.69
CA VAL A 196 4.82 6.30 -5.01
C VAL A 196 5.27 7.53 -4.25
N THR A 197 6.24 7.36 -3.36
CA THR A 197 6.73 8.44 -2.49
C THR A 197 8.09 8.96 -2.94
N PHE A 198 8.16 10.28 -3.09
CA PHE A 198 9.35 11.05 -3.40
C PHE A 198 9.78 11.89 -2.20
N SER A 199 11.08 11.89 -1.91
CA SER A 199 11.71 12.72 -0.90
C SER A 199 12.48 13.85 -1.58
N PHE A 200 12.29 15.06 -1.06
CA PHE A 200 12.94 16.28 -1.55
C PHE A 200 14.02 16.74 -0.58
N TYR A 201 15.16 17.09 -1.15
CA TYR A 201 16.30 17.68 -0.48
C TYR A 201 16.61 19.00 -1.16
N GLY A 202 16.50 20.10 -0.42
CA GLY A 202 16.73 21.45 -0.92
C GLY A 202 17.94 22.11 -0.28
N GLU A 203 17.89 23.44 -0.24
CA GLU A 203 19.01 24.30 0.17
C GLU A 203 19.43 24.11 1.64
N GLY A 204 18.55 23.65 2.54
CA GLY A 204 18.87 23.51 3.96
C GLY A 204 19.81 22.33 4.26
N LEU A 205 19.90 21.36 3.36
CA LEU A 205 20.83 20.22 3.43
C LEU A 205 21.99 20.38 2.45
N LEU A 206 21.73 20.83 1.22
CA LEU A 206 22.72 20.93 0.15
C LEU A 206 23.60 22.19 0.23
N GLY A 207 23.22 23.17 1.05
CA GLY A 207 23.94 24.44 1.20
C GLY A 207 23.71 25.41 0.04
N LYS A 208 23.94 26.70 0.28
CA LYS A 208 23.77 27.77 -0.74
C LYS A 208 24.89 27.84 -1.78
N ASP A 209 26.00 27.15 -1.54
CA ASP A 209 27.28 27.39 -2.21
C ASP A 209 27.60 26.40 -3.36
N GLY A 210 26.65 25.56 -3.77
CA GLY A 210 26.83 24.62 -4.87
C GLY A 210 26.32 25.18 -6.21
N GLU A 211 27.16 25.21 -7.24
CA GLU A 211 26.79 25.52 -8.65
C GLU A 211 25.93 24.42 -9.33
N GLY A 212 25.46 23.42 -8.57
CA GLY A 212 24.68 22.28 -9.06
C GLY A 212 23.16 22.47 -8.95
N GLU A 213 22.40 21.45 -9.36
CA GLU A 213 20.94 21.40 -9.18
C GLU A 213 20.55 21.65 -7.72
N LYS A 214 19.74 22.70 -7.50
CA LYS A 214 19.36 23.20 -6.16
C LYS A 214 18.41 22.29 -5.39
N GLU A 215 17.79 21.34 -6.09
CA GLU A 215 16.84 20.40 -5.53
C GLU A 215 17.20 19.00 -6.02
N LYS A 216 17.27 18.06 -5.08
CA LYS A 216 17.44 16.64 -5.39
C LYS A 216 16.21 15.88 -4.95
N VAL A 217 15.72 15.02 -5.83
CA VAL A 217 14.56 14.18 -5.60
C VAL A 217 15.02 12.73 -5.54
N LEU A 218 14.67 12.04 -4.47
CA LEU A 218 14.90 10.61 -4.33
C LEU A 218 13.58 9.87 -4.30
N LEU A 219 13.51 8.78 -5.06
CA LEU A 219 12.47 7.78 -4.95
C LEU A 219 12.84 6.75 -3.87
N ASP A 220 11.85 6.36 -3.07
CA ASP A 220 11.97 5.30 -2.06
C ASP A 220 13.16 5.52 -1.11
N ALA A 221 13.01 6.51 -0.24
CA ALA A 221 14.01 6.87 0.76
C ALA A 221 14.15 5.78 1.84
N GLY A 222 15.39 5.46 2.20
CA GLY A 222 15.70 4.65 3.39
C GLY A 222 15.44 5.44 4.70
N LEU A 223 15.60 4.80 5.86
CA LEU A 223 15.33 5.47 7.15
C LEU A 223 16.18 6.73 7.36
N LEU A 224 17.49 6.64 7.14
CA LEU A 224 18.40 7.77 7.28
C LEU A 224 18.07 8.90 6.27
N GLU A 225 17.77 8.51 5.03
CA GLU A 225 17.37 9.43 3.97
C GLU A 225 16.04 10.13 4.33
N GLU A 226 15.10 9.41 4.96
CA GLU A 226 13.81 9.93 5.43
C GLU A 226 13.96 10.89 6.62
N GLN A 227 14.88 10.62 7.55
CA GLN A 227 15.18 11.52 8.67
C GLN A 227 15.83 12.83 8.21
N LEU A 228 16.61 12.79 7.13
CA LEU A 228 17.29 13.96 6.57
C LEU A 228 16.48 14.68 5.48
N ARG A 229 15.27 14.20 5.15
CA ARG A 229 14.42 14.82 4.13
C ARG A 229 13.86 16.14 4.62
N GLU A 230 13.75 17.10 3.72
CA GLU A 230 13.16 18.40 4.03
C GLU A 230 11.72 18.52 3.55
N GLY A 231 11.31 17.66 2.61
CA GLY A 231 9.93 17.53 2.16
C GLY A 231 9.65 16.16 1.55
N SER A 232 8.39 15.79 1.45
CA SER A 232 7.95 14.59 0.76
C SER A 232 6.67 14.83 -0.03
N VAL A 233 6.54 14.10 -1.14
CA VAL A 233 5.31 14.02 -1.92
C VAL A 233 5.00 12.55 -2.16
N THR A 234 3.80 12.12 -1.76
CA THR A 234 3.26 10.82 -2.12
C THR A 234 2.22 11.00 -3.22
N ILE A 235 2.38 10.26 -4.31
CA ILE A 235 1.49 10.26 -5.46
C ILE A 235 0.81 8.89 -5.52
N GLY A 236 -0.51 8.87 -5.39
CA GLY A 236 -1.33 7.68 -5.61
C GLY A 236 -1.79 7.65 -7.06
N MET A 237 -1.40 6.64 -7.84
CA MET A 237 -1.81 6.49 -9.23
C MET A 237 -2.31 5.08 -9.52
N ASN A 238 -3.18 4.99 -10.52
CA ASN A 238 -3.69 3.74 -11.05
C ASN A 238 -2.82 3.23 -12.21
N ARG A 239 -2.97 1.96 -12.58
CA ARG A 239 -2.28 1.34 -13.74
C ARG A 239 -2.57 2.05 -15.07
N HIS A 240 -3.70 2.76 -15.16
CA HIS A 240 -4.13 3.52 -16.33
C HIS A 240 -3.45 4.89 -16.44
N GLY A 241 -2.64 5.30 -15.44
CA GLY A 241 -2.00 6.61 -15.40
C GLY A 241 -2.88 7.72 -14.81
N GLU A 242 -4.04 7.36 -14.26
CA GLU A 242 -4.92 8.28 -13.55
C GLU A 242 -4.39 8.54 -12.15
N VAL A 243 -4.39 9.81 -11.74
CA VAL A 243 -3.95 10.23 -10.41
C VAL A 243 -5.13 10.15 -9.45
N CYS A 244 -5.03 9.28 -8.45
CA CYS A 244 -6.03 9.14 -7.38
C CYS A 244 -5.84 10.22 -6.31
N GLN A 245 -4.58 10.46 -5.90
CA GLN A 245 -4.26 11.49 -4.93
C GLN A 245 -2.82 12.01 -5.08
N ILE A 246 -2.59 13.26 -4.67
CA ILE A 246 -1.26 13.81 -4.43
C ILE A 246 -1.26 14.38 -3.02
N ALA A 247 -0.34 13.92 -2.19
CA ALA A 247 -0.16 14.37 -0.82
C ALA A 247 1.24 14.93 -0.65
N LYS A 248 1.34 16.26 -0.64
CA LYS A 248 2.56 16.98 -0.21
C LYS A 248 2.40 17.38 1.25
N LEU A 249 3.21 16.77 2.13
CA LEU A 249 3.11 16.99 3.57
C LEU A 249 4.20 17.97 4.00
N GLY A 250 3.89 19.27 3.93
CA GLY A 250 4.78 20.34 4.37
C GLY A 250 6.14 20.36 3.66
N GLY A 251 7.13 20.93 4.33
CA GLY A 251 8.51 20.97 3.86
C GLY A 251 8.84 22.08 2.87
N VAL A 252 9.87 21.84 2.06
CA VAL A 252 10.42 22.79 1.08
C VAL A 252 9.38 23.14 0.00
N PRO A 253 9.31 24.41 -0.45
CA PRO A 253 8.55 24.74 -1.65
C PRO A 253 9.12 23.98 -2.86
N VAL A 254 8.26 23.31 -3.61
CA VAL A 254 8.69 22.52 -4.77
C VAL A 254 8.04 23.12 -6.00
N HIS A 255 8.82 23.30 -7.06
CA HIS A 255 8.31 23.80 -8.34
C HIS A 255 7.31 22.82 -8.97
N ALA A 256 6.26 23.36 -9.60
CA ALA A 256 5.22 22.55 -10.22
C ALA A 256 5.76 21.61 -11.32
N LEU A 257 6.77 22.05 -12.09
CA LEU A 257 7.42 21.23 -13.11
C LEU A 257 8.10 19.99 -12.52
N THR A 258 8.76 20.14 -11.36
CA THR A 258 9.38 19.02 -10.65
C THR A 258 8.32 18.00 -10.22
N VAL A 259 7.16 18.46 -9.73
CA VAL A 259 6.06 17.56 -9.36
C VAL A 259 5.49 16.83 -10.59
N LEU A 260 5.38 17.49 -11.74
CA LEU A 260 4.93 16.86 -12.98
C LEU A 260 5.91 15.76 -13.43
N ASN A 261 7.21 16.02 -13.37
CA ASN A 261 8.23 15.00 -13.65
C ASN A 261 8.09 13.81 -12.69
N CYS A 262 7.83 14.05 -11.40
CA CYS A 262 7.57 12.97 -10.44
C CYS A 262 6.33 12.14 -10.81
N VAL A 263 5.26 12.77 -11.33
CA VAL A 263 4.06 12.06 -11.78
C VAL A 263 4.38 11.15 -12.98
N GLU A 264 5.18 11.61 -13.94
CA GLU A 264 5.58 10.80 -15.09
C GLU A 264 6.41 9.58 -14.66
N VAL A 265 7.38 9.79 -13.77
CA VAL A 265 8.20 8.70 -13.20
C VAL A 265 7.30 7.73 -12.41
N ALA A 266 6.38 8.25 -11.59
CA ALA A 266 5.44 7.43 -10.83
C ALA A 266 4.57 6.57 -11.74
N ALA A 267 4.09 7.09 -12.87
CA ALA A 267 3.26 6.35 -13.81
C ALA A 267 3.99 5.11 -14.39
N VAL A 268 5.30 5.23 -14.64
CA VAL A 268 6.13 4.10 -15.09
C VAL A 268 6.28 3.08 -13.97
N LYS A 269 6.59 3.53 -12.75
CA LYS A 269 6.79 2.64 -11.58
C LYS A 269 5.52 1.91 -11.16
N VAL A 270 4.37 2.57 -11.17
CA VAL A 270 3.08 1.94 -10.87
C VAL A 270 2.77 0.81 -11.87
N LYS A 271 3.11 0.98 -13.15
CA LYS A 271 2.94 -0.10 -14.15
C LYS A 271 3.86 -1.28 -13.88
N GLU A 272 5.11 -1.03 -13.48
CA GLU A 272 6.08 -2.08 -13.12
C GLU A 272 5.61 -2.87 -11.89
N ILE A 273 5.23 -2.16 -10.81
CA ILE A 273 4.77 -2.75 -9.55
C ILE A 273 3.45 -3.51 -9.76
N SER A 274 2.51 -2.95 -10.52
CA SER A 274 1.24 -3.62 -10.83
C SER A 274 1.46 -4.94 -11.59
N LYS A 275 2.38 -4.97 -12.57
CA LYS A 275 2.77 -6.22 -13.25
C LYS A 275 3.42 -7.21 -12.30
N PHE A 276 4.26 -6.74 -11.37
CA PHE A 276 4.89 -7.59 -10.37
C PHE A 276 3.87 -8.25 -9.44
N ILE A 277 2.89 -7.49 -8.92
CA ILE A 277 1.81 -8.02 -8.08
C ILE A 277 1.00 -9.07 -8.84
N ALA A 278 0.59 -8.77 -10.08
CA ALA A 278 -0.17 -9.70 -10.91
C ALA A 278 0.58 -11.03 -11.13
N ARG A 279 1.88 -10.95 -11.47
CA ARG A 279 2.73 -12.12 -11.62
C ARG A 279 2.81 -12.96 -10.34
N ARG A 280 2.99 -12.32 -9.18
CA ARG A 280 3.08 -13.03 -7.90
C ARG A 280 1.75 -13.69 -7.51
N LEU A 281 0.62 -13.04 -7.77
CA LEU A 281 -0.70 -13.62 -7.56
C LEU A 281 -0.95 -14.85 -8.45
N GLU A 282 -0.50 -14.81 -9.71
CA GLU A 282 -0.56 -15.97 -10.61
C GLU A 282 0.32 -17.13 -10.14
N GLU A 283 1.54 -16.83 -9.67
CA GLU A 283 2.46 -17.83 -9.10
C GLU A 283 1.86 -18.49 -7.84
N ASP A 284 1.19 -17.72 -6.98
CA ASP A 284 0.49 -18.23 -5.82
C ASP A 284 -0.73 -19.09 -6.18
N ALA A 285 -1.56 -18.62 -7.13
CA ALA A 285 -2.69 -19.39 -7.62
C ALA A 285 -2.26 -20.76 -8.17
N LYS A 286 -1.16 -20.82 -8.92
CA LYS A 286 -0.57 -22.08 -9.42
C LYS A 286 -0.02 -22.97 -8.32
N LYS A 287 0.56 -22.39 -7.26
CA LYS A 287 1.05 -23.18 -6.10
C LYS A 287 -0.08 -23.83 -5.32
N ARG A 288 -1.25 -23.20 -5.28
CA ARG A 288 -2.45 -23.75 -4.64
C ARG A 288 -3.19 -24.75 -5.53
N ASP A 289 -3.17 -24.56 -6.84
CA ASP A 289 -3.66 -25.54 -7.82
C ASP A 289 -2.64 -26.66 -8.08
N LYS A 290 -2.30 -27.43 -7.04
CA LYS A 290 -1.39 -28.58 -7.17
C LYS A 290 -2.06 -29.70 -7.96
N GLY A 291 -1.88 -29.67 -9.28
CA GLY A 291 -2.29 -30.73 -10.20
C GLY A 291 -2.97 -30.25 -11.47
N GLY A 292 -3.26 -28.94 -11.61
CA GLY A 292 -4.02 -28.43 -12.75
C GLY A 292 -5.47 -28.93 -12.80
N MET A 293 -5.94 -29.53 -11.69
CA MET A 293 -7.28 -30.09 -11.62
C MET A 293 -8.33 -28.99 -11.71
N MET A 294 -8.05 -27.74 -11.33
CA MET A 294 -9.02 -26.65 -11.56
C MET A 294 -9.29 -26.40 -13.05
N ALA A 295 -8.30 -26.62 -13.93
CA ALA A 295 -8.51 -26.53 -15.38
C ALA A 295 -9.34 -27.72 -15.92
N GLU A 296 -9.14 -28.92 -15.37
CA GLU A 296 -9.93 -30.11 -15.72
C GLU A 296 -11.36 -30.08 -15.14
N LEU A 297 -11.55 -29.38 -14.02
CA LEU A 297 -12.84 -29.13 -13.37
C LEU A 297 -13.60 -27.94 -14.00
N SER A 298 -13.08 -27.33 -15.06
CA SER A 298 -13.77 -26.25 -15.76
C SER A 298 -15.06 -26.78 -16.41
N ALA A 299 -16.20 -26.27 -15.94
CA ALA A 299 -17.52 -26.62 -16.47
C ALA A 299 -17.83 -25.91 -17.79
N GLU A 300 -17.17 -24.77 -18.04
CA GLU A 300 -17.29 -23.98 -19.25
C GLU A 300 -16.26 -24.45 -20.29
N ASN A 301 -16.66 -25.42 -21.12
CA ASN A 301 -15.83 -25.94 -22.20
C ASN A 301 -16.27 -25.37 -23.55
N ASP A 302 -15.29 -25.03 -24.40
CA ASP A 302 -15.56 -24.65 -25.78
C ASP A 302 -16.29 -25.78 -26.51
N ARG A 303 -17.31 -25.42 -27.29
CA ARG A 303 -18.05 -26.40 -28.10
C ARG A 303 -17.07 -26.95 -29.15
N VAL A 304 -16.78 -28.24 -29.08
CA VAL A 304 -16.03 -28.95 -30.13
C VAL A 304 -16.80 -28.80 -31.45
N SER A 305 -16.14 -28.22 -32.45
CA SER A 305 -16.68 -28.08 -33.83
C SER A 305 -16.35 -29.30 -34.67
#